data_AF-A0A4U0YQH0-F1
#
_entry.id   AF-A0A4U0YQH0-F1
#
_cell.length_a   1.000
_cell.length_b   1.000
_cell.length_c   1.000
_cell.angle_alpha   90.00
_cell.angle_beta   90.00
_cell.angle_gamma   90.00
#
_symmetry.space_group_name_H-M   'P 1'
#
loop_
_entity.id
_entity.type
_entity.pdbx_description
1 polymer ?
#
loop_
_entity_poly.entity_id
_entity_poly.type
_entity_poly.pdbx_seq_one_letter_code
_entity_poly.pdbx_strand_id
1 'polypeptide(L)'
;PESITLIFERFISKERGEPPDIDVDFEHERREEVIQWIYRRYGRERAGLTATVIHFRSRAAIREVGKVMGLSQDVIARLSGQIWGWSSTAPGEDRMREAGLDPADGRVQLAIRLIGEIIGFPRHLSQHVGGFVITQGRLDELCPIENAAMEDRTIIEWDKDDIDALGLLKVDILALGMLTAIRKAFGLLAEHRGARLTLANVPAEDEPVYDMLCRADAIGVFQVESRAQLNFLPRMRPRKFYDLVCEVAIVRPGPIQGGMVHPFLNRRMGREPIEDLGPALMEVL
;
A
#
# COMPACT_ATOMS: atom_id res chain seq x y z
N PRO A 1 24.00 2.77 1.70
CA PRO A 1 24.45 3.53 0.51
C PRO A 1 25.70 2.98 -0.18
N GLU A 2 26.41 1.98 0.38
CA GLU A 2 27.71 1.55 -0.17
C GLU A 2 27.61 0.61 -1.40
N SER A 3 26.45 0.00 -1.66
CA SER A 3 26.26 -0.96 -2.77
C SER A 3 25.32 -0.47 -3.89
N ILE A 4 24.59 0.62 -3.68
CA ILE A 4 23.62 1.21 -4.63
C ILE A 4 23.72 2.73 -4.52
N THR A 5 23.82 3.41 -5.66
CA THR A 5 23.82 4.87 -5.73
C THR A 5 22.44 5.41 -5.34
N LEU A 6 22.31 5.82 -4.08
CA LEU A 6 21.12 6.49 -3.55
C LEU A 6 21.42 7.98 -3.39
N ILE A 7 20.49 8.82 -3.82
CA ILE A 7 20.64 10.28 -3.79
C ILE A 7 20.05 10.81 -2.48
N PHE A 8 20.88 11.37 -1.60
CA PHE A 8 20.45 11.89 -0.31
C PHE A 8 19.48 13.08 -0.47
N GLU A 9 19.73 13.92 -1.47
CA GLU A 9 18.90 15.07 -1.83
C GLU A 9 17.49 14.65 -2.25
N ARG A 10 17.28 13.37 -2.62
CA ARG A 10 15.95 12.84 -2.88
C ARG A 10 15.16 12.69 -1.58
N PHE A 11 15.81 12.34 -0.48
CA PHE A 11 15.22 12.19 0.85
C PHE A 11 15.02 13.55 1.55
N ILE A 12 16.04 14.41 1.60
CA ILE A 12 15.94 15.75 2.19
C ILE A 12 16.62 16.78 1.29
N SER A 13 15.91 17.87 0.98
CA SER A 13 16.41 18.92 0.09
C SER A 13 16.12 20.29 0.64
N LYS A 14 17.14 21.15 0.66
CA LYS A 14 17.01 22.56 1.07
C LYS A 14 16.04 23.34 0.17
N GLU A 15 15.94 22.96 -1.10
CA GLU A 15 15.13 23.68 -2.11
C GLU A 15 13.64 23.33 -2.03
N ARG A 16 13.26 22.19 -1.44
CA ARG A 16 11.85 21.78 -1.32
C ARG A 16 11.14 22.41 -0.13
N GLY A 17 11.85 22.69 0.95
CA GLY A 17 11.26 23.25 2.18
C GLY A 17 10.26 22.31 2.87
N GLU A 18 10.16 21.05 2.45
CA GLU A 18 9.29 20.02 3.02
C GLU A 18 10.03 19.26 4.13
N PRO A 19 9.37 18.93 5.26
CA PRO A 19 9.96 18.04 6.26
C PRO A 19 10.20 16.64 5.65
N PRO A 20 11.25 15.93 6.08
CA PRO A 20 11.47 14.55 5.64
C PRO A 20 10.39 13.63 6.21
N ASP A 21 9.85 12.76 5.36
CA ASP A 21 8.91 11.71 5.76
C ASP A 21 9.70 10.44 6.11
N ILE A 22 9.64 10.00 7.37
CA ILE A 22 10.38 8.83 7.86
C ILE A 22 9.39 7.77 8.31
N ASP A 23 9.15 6.81 7.43
CA ASP A 23 8.35 5.63 7.71
C ASP A 23 9.20 4.57 8.41
N VAL A 24 8.67 3.97 9.47
CA VAL A 24 9.34 2.90 10.20
C VAL A 24 8.51 1.63 10.15
N ASP A 25 9.08 0.60 9.51
CA ASP A 25 8.50 -0.73 9.42
C ASP A 25 8.97 -1.63 10.56
N PHE A 26 8.04 -2.40 11.15
CA PHE A 26 8.35 -3.41 12.17
C PHE A 26 7.43 -4.64 12.07
N GLU A 27 7.69 -5.64 12.91
CA GLU A 27 6.91 -6.88 12.95
C GLU A 27 5.44 -6.61 13.30
N HIS A 28 4.51 -7.05 12.43
CA HIS A 28 3.07 -6.98 12.69
C HIS A 28 2.64 -7.41 14.10
N GLU A 29 3.17 -8.52 14.61
CA GLU A 29 2.82 -9.06 15.94
C GLU A 29 3.26 -8.16 17.10
N ARG A 30 4.18 -7.21 16.87
CA ARG A 30 4.68 -6.28 17.89
C ARG A 30 4.07 -4.89 17.79
N ARG A 31 3.05 -4.71 16.96
CA ARG A 31 2.41 -3.40 16.75
C ARG A 31 1.90 -2.77 18.03
N GLU A 32 1.26 -3.56 18.89
CA GLU A 32 0.75 -3.07 20.16
C GLU A 32 1.89 -2.60 21.08
N GLU A 33 2.99 -3.36 21.14
CA GLU A 33 4.16 -3.02 21.94
C GLU A 33 4.72 -1.64 21.53
N VAL A 34 4.84 -1.39 20.22
CA VAL A 34 5.33 -0.13 19.67
C VAL A 34 4.37 1.03 19.96
N ILE A 35 3.07 0.85 19.73
CA ILE A 35 2.05 1.88 20.02
C ILE A 35 2.10 2.27 21.50
N GLN A 36 2.11 1.28 22.40
CA GLN A 36 2.16 1.56 23.83
C GLN A 36 3.50 2.16 24.26
N TRP A 37 4.60 1.81 23.59
CA TRP A 37 5.87 2.48 23.82
C TRP A 37 5.81 3.96 23.45
N ILE A 38 5.19 4.32 22.32
CA ILE A 38 5.00 5.72 21.92
C ILE A 38 4.18 6.47 22.97
N TYR A 39 3.05 5.90 23.41
CA TYR A 39 2.25 6.51 24.49
C TYR A 39 3.03 6.69 25.78
N ARG A 40 3.83 5.71 26.21
CA ARG A 40 4.68 5.84 27.41
C ARG A 40 5.79 6.87 27.23
N ARG A 41 6.37 6.98 26.03
CA ARG A 41 7.52 7.84 25.76
C ARG A 41 7.13 9.31 25.59
N TYR A 42 6.00 9.56 24.94
CA TYR A 42 5.55 10.90 24.56
C TYR A 42 4.31 11.36 25.35
N GLY A 43 3.60 10.47 26.05
CA GLY A 43 2.38 10.79 26.80
C GLY A 43 1.14 10.67 25.94
N ARG A 44 0.07 10.08 26.48
CA ARG A 44 -1.22 9.90 25.75
C ARG A 44 -1.90 11.23 25.43
N GLU A 45 -1.61 12.26 26.21
CA GLU A 45 -2.11 13.61 26.05
C GLU A 45 -1.43 14.38 24.90
N ARG A 46 -0.36 13.85 24.31
CA ARG A 46 0.40 14.50 23.21
C ARG A 46 0.50 13.65 21.95
N ALA A 47 0.00 12.43 22.01
CA ALA A 47 0.17 11.41 20.99
C ALA A 47 -1.16 10.72 20.72
N GLY A 48 -1.46 10.43 19.45
CA GLY A 48 -2.71 9.82 19.05
C GLY A 48 -2.64 9.19 17.66
N LEU A 49 -3.49 8.20 17.42
CA LEU A 49 -3.65 7.61 16.10
C LEU A 49 -4.48 8.55 15.23
N THR A 50 -4.14 8.66 13.95
CA THR A 50 -4.98 9.40 13.01
C THR A 50 -6.21 8.59 12.62
N ALA A 51 -7.27 9.30 12.24
CA ALA A 51 -8.43 8.68 11.64
C ALA A 51 -8.22 8.39 10.16
N THR A 52 -9.16 7.63 9.61
CA THR A 52 -9.38 7.44 8.19
C THR A 52 -10.86 7.65 7.96
N VAL A 53 -11.21 8.66 7.18
CA VAL A 53 -12.60 8.92 6.82
C VAL A 53 -13.03 7.92 5.75
N ILE A 54 -13.86 6.97 6.13
CA ILE A 54 -14.40 5.99 5.18
C ILE A 54 -15.57 6.62 4.44
N HIS A 55 -15.44 6.75 3.13
CA HIS A 55 -16.47 7.28 2.25
C HIS A 55 -17.26 6.18 1.55
N PHE A 56 -18.50 6.49 1.17
CA PHE A 56 -19.29 5.64 0.29
C PHE A 56 -18.64 5.55 -1.09
N ARG A 57 -18.07 4.38 -1.39
CA ARG A 57 -17.67 3.98 -2.75
C ARG A 57 -18.80 3.22 -3.43
N SER A 58 -18.75 3.06 -4.75
CA SER A 58 -19.87 2.52 -5.55
C SER A 58 -20.47 1.23 -4.97
N ARG A 59 -19.65 0.25 -4.58
CA ARG A 59 -20.16 -1.02 -4.00
C ARG A 59 -20.92 -0.82 -2.69
N ALA A 60 -20.40 0.01 -1.78
CA ALA A 60 -21.06 0.29 -0.51
C ALA A 60 -22.34 1.12 -0.72
N ALA A 61 -22.28 2.11 -1.61
CA ALA A 61 -23.43 2.94 -1.95
C ALA A 61 -24.59 2.12 -2.54
N ILE A 62 -24.29 1.24 -3.51
CA ILE A 62 -25.28 0.32 -4.11
C ILE A 62 -25.91 -0.58 -3.04
N ARG A 63 -25.11 -1.09 -2.10
CA ARG A 63 -25.60 -2.00 -1.07
C ARG A 63 -26.53 -1.31 -0.09
N GLU A 64 -26.14 -0.16 0.46
CA GLU A 64 -26.93 0.54 1.46
C GLU A 64 -28.20 1.16 0.85
N VAL A 65 -28.09 1.89 -0.27
CA VAL A 65 -29.27 2.48 -0.92
C VAL A 65 -30.16 1.41 -1.50
N GLY A 66 -29.60 0.38 -2.15
CA GLY A 66 -30.38 -0.73 -2.70
C GLY A 66 -31.23 -1.43 -1.63
N LYS A 67 -30.67 -1.65 -0.44
CA LYS A 67 -31.41 -2.22 0.69
C LYS A 67 -32.55 -1.32 1.14
N VAL A 68 -32.33 -0.02 1.29
CA VAL A 68 -33.36 0.95 1.70
C VAL A 68 -34.46 1.09 0.65
N MET A 69 -34.09 1.06 -0.64
CA MET A 69 -35.01 1.14 -1.78
C MET A 69 -35.77 -0.17 -2.05
N GLY A 70 -35.50 -1.24 -1.29
CA GLY A 70 -36.21 -2.52 -1.39
C GLY A 70 -35.73 -3.43 -2.52
N LEU A 71 -34.52 -3.22 -3.06
CA LEU A 71 -33.93 -4.15 -4.02
C LEU A 71 -33.59 -5.48 -3.33
N SER A 72 -33.78 -6.59 -4.04
CA SER A 72 -33.39 -7.90 -3.53
C SER A 72 -31.88 -8.02 -3.41
N GLN A 73 -31.40 -8.92 -2.52
CA GLN A 73 -29.97 -9.16 -2.35
C GLN A 73 -29.30 -9.66 -3.64
N ASP A 74 -30.02 -10.43 -4.46
CA ASP A 74 -29.53 -10.91 -5.76
C ASP A 74 -29.28 -9.75 -6.74
N VAL A 75 -30.20 -8.78 -6.79
CA VAL A 75 -30.04 -7.58 -7.63
C VAL A 75 -28.86 -6.74 -7.14
N ILE A 76 -28.75 -6.52 -5.83
CA ILE A 76 -27.63 -5.77 -5.23
C ILE A 76 -26.30 -6.46 -5.53
N ALA A 77 -26.23 -7.79 -5.41
CA ALA A 77 -25.04 -8.57 -5.72
C ALA A 77 -24.64 -8.45 -7.20
N ARG A 78 -25.61 -8.50 -8.12
CA ARG A 78 -25.36 -8.30 -9.56
C ARG A 78 -24.86 -6.89 -9.87
N LEU A 79 -25.51 -5.86 -9.33
CA LEU A 79 -25.10 -4.46 -9.53
C LEU A 79 -23.70 -4.15 -8.98
N SER A 80 -23.31 -4.77 -7.86
CA SER A 80 -22.02 -4.49 -7.20
C SER A 80 -20.87 -5.43 -7.60
N GLY A 81 -21.18 -6.66 -8.00
CA GLY A 81 -20.21 -7.73 -8.26
C GLY A 81 -19.29 -7.47 -9.45
N GLN A 82 -19.77 -6.73 -10.45
CA GLN A 82 -19.01 -6.40 -11.66
C GLN A 82 -18.21 -5.11 -11.58
N ILE A 83 -18.25 -4.43 -10.42
CA ILE A 83 -17.43 -3.24 -10.21
C ILE A 83 -16.01 -3.70 -9.93
N TRP A 84 -15.13 -3.62 -10.93
CA TRP A 84 -13.71 -3.92 -10.78
C TRP A 84 -12.93 -2.66 -10.41
N GLY A 85 -12.05 -2.77 -9.42
CA GLY A 85 -11.17 -1.68 -8.98
C GLY A 85 -11.87 -0.55 -8.20
N TRP A 86 -11.23 0.61 -8.19
CA TRP A 86 -11.67 1.82 -7.48
C TRP A 86 -12.69 2.60 -8.32
N SER A 87 -13.93 2.11 -8.39
CA SER A 87 -15.02 2.87 -9.00
C SER A 87 -15.67 3.81 -7.98
N SER A 88 -15.91 5.05 -8.40
CA SER A 88 -16.65 6.08 -7.67
C SER A 88 -17.77 6.65 -8.54
N THR A 89 -18.47 5.79 -9.28
CA THR A 89 -19.61 6.16 -10.12
C THR A 89 -20.82 5.27 -9.88
N ALA A 90 -22.02 5.80 -10.12
CA ALA A 90 -23.24 5.03 -10.10
C ALA A 90 -23.27 3.98 -11.23
N PRO A 91 -24.04 2.89 -11.11
CA PRO A 91 -24.23 1.94 -12.21
C PRO A 91 -24.86 2.62 -13.43
N GLY A 92 -24.28 2.40 -14.61
CA GLY A 92 -24.90 2.80 -15.89
C GLY A 92 -26.04 1.86 -16.31
N GLU A 93 -26.78 2.23 -17.36
CA GLU A 93 -27.95 1.48 -17.83
C GLU A 93 -27.65 0.03 -18.19
N ASP A 94 -26.51 -0.25 -18.83
CA ASP A 94 -26.11 -1.61 -19.21
C ASP A 94 -26.07 -2.54 -17.98
N ARG A 95 -25.52 -2.03 -16.87
CA ARG A 95 -25.47 -2.78 -15.60
C ARG A 95 -26.85 -2.97 -14.97
N MET A 96 -27.76 -2.01 -15.14
CA MET A 96 -29.14 -2.17 -14.68
C MET A 96 -29.80 -3.32 -15.44
N ARG A 97 -29.67 -3.34 -16.77
CA ARG A 97 -30.24 -4.39 -17.62
C ARG A 97 -29.66 -5.76 -17.29
N GLU A 98 -28.35 -5.85 -17.09
CA GLU A 98 -27.67 -7.10 -16.68
C GLU A 98 -28.13 -7.58 -15.29
N ALA A 99 -28.43 -6.66 -14.38
CA ALA A 99 -29.01 -6.99 -13.07
C ALA A 99 -30.50 -7.39 -13.14
N GLY A 100 -31.13 -7.33 -14.32
CA GLY A 100 -32.55 -7.62 -14.52
C GLY A 100 -33.47 -6.47 -14.15
N LEU A 101 -32.94 -5.24 -14.11
CA LEU A 101 -33.71 -4.02 -13.85
C LEU A 101 -34.05 -3.33 -15.16
N ASP A 102 -35.26 -2.77 -15.24
CA ASP A 102 -35.66 -1.88 -16.33
C ASP A 102 -35.14 -0.46 -16.06
N PRO A 103 -34.23 0.09 -16.89
CA PRO A 103 -33.75 1.46 -16.73
C PRO A 103 -34.84 2.52 -16.88
N ALA A 104 -35.98 2.19 -17.50
CA ALA A 104 -37.11 3.10 -17.63
C ALA A 104 -38.02 3.13 -16.39
N ASP A 105 -37.87 2.19 -15.46
CA ASP A 105 -38.66 2.17 -14.22
C ASP A 105 -38.23 3.34 -13.30
N GLY A 106 -39.19 4.19 -12.93
CA GLY A 106 -38.92 5.37 -12.12
C GLY A 106 -38.35 5.08 -10.73
N ARG A 107 -38.66 3.92 -10.12
CA ARG A 107 -38.07 3.51 -8.84
C ARG A 107 -36.62 3.07 -9.00
N VAL A 108 -36.31 2.39 -10.11
CA VAL A 108 -34.93 2.02 -10.47
C VAL A 108 -34.10 3.27 -10.71
N GLN A 109 -34.61 4.22 -11.51
CA GLN A 109 -33.93 5.49 -11.77
C GLN A 109 -33.67 6.27 -10.48
N LEU A 110 -34.67 6.34 -9.59
CA LEU A 110 -34.52 6.98 -8.29
C LEU A 110 -33.44 6.30 -7.44
N ALA A 111 -33.44 4.96 -7.37
CA ALA A 111 -32.43 4.22 -6.61
C ALA A 111 -31.01 4.49 -7.14
N ILE A 112 -30.81 4.48 -8.46
CA ILE A 112 -29.51 4.74 -9.08
C ILE A 112 -29.06 6.19 -8.86
N ARG A 113 -29.98 7.14 -8.98
CA ARG A 113 -29.70 8.54 -8.69
C ARG A 113 -29.23 8.73 -7.25
N LEU A 114 -29.96 8.17 -6.28
CA LEU A 114 -29.59 8.23 -4.86
C LEU A 114 -28.24 7.55 -4.58
N ILE A 115 -27.97 6.41 -5.24
CA ILE A 115 -26.64 5.77 -5.19
C ILE A 115 -25.56 6.75 -5.65
N GLY A 116 -25.78 7.46 -6.77
CA GLY A 116 -24.87 8.47 -7.28
C GLY A 116 -24.66 9.64 -6.32
N GLU A 117 -25.74 10.14 -5.72
CA GLU A 117 -25.71 11.29 -4.80
C GLU A 117 -24.93 10.99 -3.51
N ILE A 118 -24.98 9.76 -2.99
CA ILE A 118 -24.24 9.41 -1.77
C ILE A 118 -22.78 8.99 -2.02
N ILE A 119 -22.38 8.73 -3.26
CA ILE A 119 -20.98 8.37 -3.53
C ILE A 119 -20.08 9.55 -3.15
N GLY A 120 -19.05 9.26 -2.37
CA GLY A 120 -18.16 10.27 -1.80
C GLY A 120 -18.66 10.90 -0.51
N PHE A 121 -19.86 10.57 -0.01
CA PHE A 121 -20.27 11.02 1.34
C PHE A 121 -19.48 10.26 2.41
N PRO A 122 -19.09 10.94 3.52
CA PRO A 122 -18.48 10.27 4.65
C PRO A 122 -19.49 9.32 5.30
N ARG A 123 -19.03 8.11 5.66
CA ARG A 123 -19.85 7.08 6.31
C ARG A 123 -19.54 6.96 7.79
N HIS A 124 -18.26 6.87 8.14
CA HIS A 124 -17.77 6.74 9.51
C HIS A 124 -16.26 6.97 9.56
N LEU A 125 -15.75 7.28 10.75
CA LEU A 125 -14.32 7.27 11.04
C LEU A 125 -13.86 5.84 11.32
N SER A 126 -12.67 5.51 10.84
CA SER A 126 -11.93 4.30 11.17
C SER A 126 -10.54 4.68 11.67
N GLN A 127 -9.86 3.77 12.36
CA GLN A 127 -8.47 3.96 12.74
C GLN A 127 -7.54 3.82 11.53
N HIS A 128 -6.59 4.74 11.36
CA HIS A 128 -5.51 4.57 10.37
C HIS A 128 -4.59 3.41 10.76
N VAL A 129 -4.12 2.66 9.76
CA VAL A 129 -3.33 1.44 9.98
C VAL A 129 -1.88 1.69 10.42
N GLY A 130 -1.35 2.90 10.19
CA GLY A 130 -0.02 3.28 10.65
C GLY A 130 0.11 4.72 11.13
N GLY A 131 -0.95 5.52 11.03
CA GLY A 131 -0.83 6.97 11.09
C GLY A 131 -0.84 7.40 12.54
N PHE A 132 0.21 8.08 12.94
CA PHE A 132 0.39 8.52 14.31
C PHE A 132 0.84 9.98 14.32
N VAL A 133 0.26 10.78 15.20
CA VAL A 133 0.61 12.18 15.38
C VAL A 133 1.25 12.34 16.76
N ILE A 134 2.33 13.09 16.80
CA ILE A 134 3.06 13.42 18.03
C ILE A 134 3.25 14.93 18.06
N THR A 135 2.80 15.55 19.15
CA THR A 135 2.85 17.00 19.34
C THR A 135 3.76 17.36 20.52
N GLN A 136 4.28 18.59 20.53
CA GLN A 136 5.08 19.09 21.66
C GLN A 136 4.18 19.46 22.85
N GLY A 137 3.06 20.13 22.55
CA GLY A 137 2.03 20.51 23.51
C GLY A 137 0.95 19.44 23.66
N ARG A 138 -0.16 19.81 24.28
CA ARG A 138 -1.33 18.93 24.45
C ARG A 138 -2.09 18.79 23.14
N LEU A 139 -2.41 17.55 22.78
CA LEU A 139 -3.13 17.22 21.55
C LEU A 139 -4.61 17.63 21.64
N ASP A 140 -5.19 17.60 22.84
CA ASP A 140 -6.59 18.00 23.09
C ASP A 140 -6.81 19.52 23.08
N GLU A 141 -5.73 20.32 23.02
CA GLU A 141 -5.81 21.75 22.73
C GLU A 141 -5.93 22.04 21.22
N LEU A 142 -5.68 21.04 20.37
CA LEU A 142 -5.68 21.16 18.91
C LEU A 142 -6.90 20.48 18.27
N CYS A 143 -7.27 19.28 18.73
CA CYS A 143 -8.41 18.52 18.20
C CYS A 143 -9.11 17.67 19.27
N PRO A 144 -10.39 17.30 19.04
CA PRO A 144 -11.04 16.27 19.84
C PRO A 144 -10.28 14.95 19.78
N ILE A 145 -10.20 14.27 20.94
CA ILE A 145 -9.59 12.96 21.09
C ILE A 145 -10.65 11.98 21.57
N GLU A 146 -10.78 10.86 20.87
CA GLU A 146 -11.65 9.76 21.25
C GLU A 146 -10.83 8.55 21.71
N ASN A 147 -11.45 7.70 22.54
CA ASN A 147 -10.90 6.37 22.76
C ASN A 147 -11.18 5.52 21.52
N ALA A 148 -10.16 4.82 21.04
CA ALA A 148 -10.36 3.87 19.96
C ALA A 148 -11.13 2.63 20.45
N ALA A 149 -11.63 1.81 19.53
CA ALA A 149 -12.32 0.57 19.87
C ALA A 149 -11.40 -0.45 20.58
N MET A 150 -10.09 -0.37 20.37
CA MET A 150 -9.11 -1.17 21.09
C MET A 150 -8.72 -0.47 22.38
N GLU A 151 -8.63 -1.25 23.46
CA GLU A 151 -8.22 -0.78 24.78
C GLU A 151 -6.88 -0.06 24.71
N ASP A 152 -6.71 0.94 25.57
CA ASP A 152 -5.49 1.74 25.67
C ASP A 152 -5.04 2.38 24.36
N ARG A 153 -5.97 2.77 23.48
CA ARG A 153 -5.66 3.56 22.29
C ARG A 153 -6.53 4.81 22.19
N THR A 154 -5.94 5.89 21.70
CA THR A 154 -6.61 7.15 21.39
C THR A 154 -6.53 7.44 19.91
N ILE A 155 -7.60 8.01 19.37
CA ILE A 155 -7.72 8.42 17.97
C ILE A 155 -8.13 9.88 17.92
N ILE A 156 -7.58 10.62 16.97
CA ILE A 156 -8.01 11.98 16.63
C ILE A 156 -8.88 11.95 15.39
N GLU A 157 -9.77 12.93 15.24
CA GLU A 157 -10.73 12.98 14.12
C GLU A 157 -10.08 13.26 12.76
N TRP A 158 -8.86 13.80 12.76
CA TRP A 158 -8.13 14.20 11.56
C TRP A 158 -7.56 13.00 10.79
N ASP A 159 -7.73 13.04 9.47
CA ASP A 159 -7.09 12.09 8.56
C ASP A 159 -5.74 12.60 8.03
N LYS A 160 -5.15 11.87 7.08
CA LYS A 160 -3.84 12.25 6.53
C LYS A 160 -3.85 13.65 5.92
N ASP A 161 -4.89 13.99 5.16
CA ASP A 161 -4.93 15.23 4.39
C ASP A 161 -5.11 16.42 5.34
N ASP A 162 -5.87 16.25 6.44
CA ASP A 162 -5.99 17.25 7.51
C ASP A 162 -4.65 17.51 8.21
N ILE A 163 -3.91 16.44 8.55
CA ILE A 163 -2.61 16.52 9.21
C ILE A 163 -1.57 17.21 8.33
N ASP A 164 -1.55 16.87 7.04
CA ASP A 164 -0.67 17.50 6.04
C ASP A 164 -1.02 18.99 5.88
N ALA A 165 -2.31 19.34 5.83
CA ALA A 165 -2.77 20.73 5.72
C ALA A 165 -2.41 21.60 6.94
N LEU A 166 -2.38 20.99 8.13
CA LEU A 166 -1.97 21.65 9.37
C LEU A 166 -0.45 21.71 9.56
N GLY A 167 0.32 21.04 8.69
CA GLY A 167 1.78 20.94 8.79
C GLY A 167 2.24 20.22 10.07
N LEU A 168 1.41 19.30 10.57
CA LEU A 168 1.72 18.54 11.77
C LEU A 168 2.66 17.38 11.43
N LEU A 169 3.59 17.10 12.35
CA LEU A 169 4.48 15.95 12.20
C LEU A 169 3.66 14.66 12.34
N LYS A 170 3.67 13.87 11.27
CA LYS A 170 3.12 12.53 11.21
C LYS A 170 4.26 11.52 11.22
N VAL A 171 4.04 10.38 11.88
CA VAL A 171 4.91 9.22 11.81
C VAL A 171 4.07 8.03 11.39
N ASP A 172 4.45 7.35 10.31
CA ASP A 172 3.82 6.09 9.91
C ASP A 172 4.54 4.91 10.58
N ILE A 173 3.81 4.29 11.52
CA ILE A 173 4.18 3.06 12.22
C ILE A 173 3.59 1.84 11.51
N LEU A 174 4.29 1.39 10.48
CA LEU A 174 3.82 0.32 9.60
C LEU A 174 4.21 -1.06 10.13
N ALA A 175 3.18 -1.89 10.28
CA ALA A 175 3.30 -3.20 10.91
C ALA A 175 3.22 -4.30 9.83
N LEU A 176 4.39 -4.82 9.41
CA LEU A 176 4.52 -5.73 8.28
C LEU A 176 4.49 -7.20 8.72
N GLY A 177 3.59 -7.97 8.09
CA GLY A 177 3.50 -9.42 8.28
C GLY A 177 4.76 -10.15 7.81
N MET A 178 5.43 -9.66 6.78
CA MET A 178 6.65 -10.28 6.27
C MET A 178 7.80 -10.20 7.28
N LEU A 179 7.95 -9.08 8.00
CA LEU A 179 8.96 -8.97 9.07
C LEU A 179 8.69 -9.96 10.21
N THR A 180 7.41 -10.19 10.54
CA THR A 180 6.97 -11.22 11.49
C THR A 180 7.37 -12.62 11.03
N ALA A 181 7.20 -12.91 9.73
CA ALA A 181 7.54 -14.18 9.12
C ALA A 181 9.07 -14.42 9.11
N ILE A 182 9.86 -13.42 8.72
CA ILE A 182 11.33 -13.47 8.73
C ILE A 182 11.84 -13.76 10.15
N ARG A 183 11.35 -13.04 11.16
CA ARG A 183 11.74 -13.24 12.56
C ARG A 183 11.41 -14.65 13.06
N LYS A 184 10.25 -15.21 12.68
CA LYS A 184 9.89 -16.61 12.99
C LYS A 184 10.81 -17.60 12.28
N ALA A 185 11.13 -17.37 11.01
CA ALA A 185 12.04 -18.21 10.24
C ALA A 185 13.45 -18.23 10.86
N PHE A 186 13.98 -17.07 11.27
CA PHE A 186 15.24 -17.01 12.01
C PHE A 186 15.18 -17.75 13.34
N GLY A 187 14.06 -17.65 14.07
CA GLY A 187 13.83 -18.43 15.30
C GLY A 187 13.91 -19.94 15.05
N LEU A 188 13.25 -20.45 14.01
CA LEU A 188 13.28 -21.87 13.65
C LEU A 188 14.69 -22.33 13.23
N LEU A 189 15.44 -21.50 12.51
CA LEU A 189 16.82 -21.80 12.14
C LEU A 189 17.75 -21.85 13.37
N ALA A 190 17.55 -20.95 14.34
CA ALA A 190 18.31 -20.96 15.56
C ALA A 190 18.01 -22.21 16.40
N GLU A 191 16.73 -22.60 16.51
CA GLU A 191 16.28 -23.76 17.29
C GLU A 191 16.72 -25.10 16.68
N HIS A 192 16.49 -25.28 15.37
CA HIS A 192 16.67 -26.58 14.74
C HIS A 192 18.02 -26.76 14.04
N ARG A 193 18.71 -25.67 13.71
CA ARG A 193 19.99 -25.70 12.97
C ARG A 193 21.13 -24.96 13.67
N GLY A 194 20.89 -24.36 14.84
CA GLY A 194 21.88 -23.58 15.58
C GLY A 194 22.33 -22.30 14.86
N ALA A 195 21.66 -21.90 13.78
CA ALA A 195 22.04 -20.76 12.95
C ALA A 195 21.33 -19.49 13.43
N ARG A 196 22.10 -18.53 13.96
CA ARG A 196 21.58 -17.25 14.49
C ARG A 196 21.67 -16.14 13.45
N LEU A 197 20.72 -16.14 12.52
CA LEU A 197 20.59 -15.11 11.49
C LEU A 197 19.76 -13.92 11.97
N THR A 198 20.05 -12.77 11.37
CA THR A 198 19.43 -11.45 11.55
C THR A 198 19.41 -10.76 10.19
N LEU A 199 18.66 -9.67 10.05
CA LEU A 199 18.67 -8.86 8.83
C LEU A 199 20.07 -8.28 8.52
N ALA A 200 20.91 -8.07 9.54
CA ALA A 200 22.24 -7.48 9.39
C ALA A 200 23.33 -8.49 8.99
N ASN A 201 23.11 -9.80 9.20
CA ASN A 201 24.13 -10.82 8.95
C ASN A 201 23.65 -11.96 8.04
N VAL A 202 22.45 -11.88 7.47
CA VAL A 202 22.01 -12.80 6.43
C VAL A 202 22.96 -12.70 5.23
N PRO A 203 23.42 -13.83 4.65
CA PRO A 203 24.30 -13.78 3.49
C PRO A 203 23.66 -13.00 2.34
N ALA A 204 24.42 -12.05 1.79
CA ALA A 204 24.04 -11.34 0.58
C ALA A 204 24.44 -12.15 -0.66
N GLU A 205 23.77 -11.89 -1.78
CA GLU A 205 24.14 -12.41 -3.10
C GLU A 205 24.19 -13.96 -3.19
N ASP A 206 23.20 -14.64 -2.59
CA ASP A 206 23.10 -16.10 -2.58
C ASP A 206 22.63 -16.67 -3.93
N GLU A 207 23.51 -17.38 -4.64
CA GLU A 207 23.27 -17.94 -5.98
C GLU A 207 22.04 -18.88 -6.05
N PRO A 208 21.87 -19.85 -5.13
CA PRO A 208 20.64 -20.63 -4.97
C PRO A 208 19.34 -19.81 -4.95
N VAL A 209 19.34 -18.65 -4.29
CA VAL A 209 18.17 -17.76 -4.25
C VAL A 209 17.90 -17.18 -5.62
N TYR A 210 18.93 -16.71 -6.33
CA TYR A 210 18.77 -16.23 -7.70
C TYR A 210 18.33 -17.31 -8.68
N ASP A 211 18.82 -18.53 -8.54
CA ASP A 211 18.39 -19.66 -9.37
C ASP A 211 16.94 -20.03 -9.14
N MET A 212 16.48 -19.98 -7.90
CA MET A 212 15.06 -20.12 -7.55
C MET A 212 14.21 -19.04 -8.24
N LEU A 213 14.62 -17.77 -8.15
CA LEU A 213 13.94 -16.64 -8.78
C LEU A 213 13.92 -16.75 -10.32
N CYS A 214 15.02 -17.17 -10.95
CA CYS A 214 15.09 -17.42 -12.39
C CYS A 214 14.08 -18.47 -12.89
N ARG A 215 13.65 -19.40 -12.02
CA ARG A 215 12.62 -20.39 -12.34
C ARG A 215 11.20 -19.90 -12.04
N ALA A 216 11.03 -18.64 -11.59
CA ALA A 216 9.79 -18.10 -11.04
C ALA A 216 9.25 -18.90 -9.85
N ASP A 217 10.13 -19.51 -9.06
CA ASP A 217 9.74 -20.20 -7.83
C ASP A 217 9.74 -19.19 -6.66
N ALA A 218 8.89 -18.17 -6.77
CA ALA A 218 8.89 -17.00 -5.88
C ALA A 218 7.59 -16.84 -5.09
N ILE A 219 6.75 -17.89 -5.01
CA ILE A 219 5.53 -17.85 -4.20
C ILE A 219 5.92 -17.68 -2.73
N GLY A 220 5.39 -16.65 -2.06
CA GLY A 220 5.76 -16.31 -0.69
C GLY A 220 7.05 -15.48 -0.56
N VAL A 221 7.68 -15.10 -1.68
CA VAL A 221 8.80 -14.14 -1.67
C VAL A 221 8.26 -12.73 -1.84
N PHE A 222 8.44 -11.92 -0.81
CA PHE A 222 7.87 -10.57 -0.74
C PHE A 222 8.24 -9.73 -1.97
N GLN A 223 7.26 -8.98 -2.47
CA GLN A 223 7.37 -8.08 -3.61
C GLN A 223 7.73 -8.71 -4.95
N VAL A 224 7.89 -10.03 -5.11
CA VAL A 224 8.20 -10.66 -6.43
C VAL A 224 7.32 -11.87 -6.76
N GLU A 225 6.18 -12.00 -6.08
CA GLU A 225 5.29 -13.18 -6.17
C GLU A 225 4.07 -12.99 -7.09
N SER A 226 3.78 -11.77 -7.56
CA SER A 226 2.57 -11.53 -8.35
C SER A 226 2.66 -12.20 -9.73
N ARG A 227 1.51 -12.50 -10.36
CA ARG A 227 1.48 -13.15 -11.68
C ARG A 227 2.33 -12.43 -12.74
N ALA A 228 2.33 -11.09 -12.73
CA ALA A 228 3.14 -10.31 -13.67
C ALA A 228 4.64 -10.52 -13.42
N GLN A 229 5.04 -10.59 -12.15
CA GLN A 229 6.42 -10.77 -11.72
C GLN A 229 6.92 -12.18 -11.98
N LEU A 230 6.12 -13.20 -11.64
CA LEU A 230 6.42 -14.60 -11.96
C LEU A 230 6.59 -14.84 -13.48
N ASN A 231 5.86 -14.12 -14.33
CA ASN A 231 6.06 -14.18 -15.77
C ASN A 231 7.31 -13.41 -16.25
N PHE A 232 7.75 -12.41 -15.48
CA PHE A 232 8.87 -11.54 -15.82
C PHE A 232 10.22 -12.14 -15.39
N LEU A 233 10.30 -12.74 -14.19
CA LEU A 233 11.53 -13.27 -13.59
C LEU A 233 12.30 -14.24 -14.51
N PRO A 234 11.71 -15.24 -15.19
CA PRO A 234 12.46 -16.18 -16.04
C PRO A 234 13.05 -15.54 -17.30
N ARG A 235 12.47 -14.41 -17.73
CA ARG A 235 12.96 -13.62 -18.86
C ARG A 235 14.08 -12.69 -18.43
N MET A 236 13.93 -12.11 -17.24
CA MET A 236 14.88 -11.17 -16.66
C MET A 236 16.15 -11.88 -16.15
N ARG A 237 16.01 -13.05 -15.54
CA ARG A 237 17.10 -13.83 -14.93
C ARG A 237 17.95 -12.99 -13.97
N PRO A 238 17.44 -12.67 -12.77
CA PRO A 238 18.19 -11.88 -11.80
C PRO A 238 19.45 -12.64 -11.33
N ARG A 239 20.57 -11.92 -11.16
CA ARG A 239 21.87 -12.43 -10.73
C ARG A 239 22.59 -11.55 -9.71
N LYS A 240 22.02 -10.40 -9.39
CA LYS A 240 22.49 -9.47 -8.35
C LYS A 240 21.33 -8.76 -7.69
N PHE A 241 21.51 -8.18 -6.50
CA PHE A 241 20.39 -7.55 -5.80
C PHE A 241 19.74 -6.41 -6.60
N TYR A 242 20.55 -5.62 -7.32
CA TYR A 242 20.06 -4.52 -8.16
C TYR A 242 19.08 -4.97 -9.25
N ASP A 243 19.15 -6.23 -9.67
CA ASP A 243 18.20 -6.79 -10.64
C ASP A 243 16.78 -6.84 -10.07
N LEU A 244 16.64 -7.12 -8.77
CA LEU A 244 15.35 -7.12 -8.07
C LEU A 244 14.82 -5.70 -7.88
N VAL A 245 15.71 -4.72 -7.68
CA VAL A 245 15.34 -3.30 -7.68
C VAL A 245 14.71 -2.90 -9.02
N CYS A 246 15.33 -3.30 -10.14
CA CYS A 246 14.78 -3.07 -11.47
C CYS A 246 13.46 -3.80 -11.70
N GLU A 247 13.35 -5.06 -11.26
CA GLU A 247 12.14 -5.88 -11.35
C GLU A 247 10.94 -5.18 -10.73
N VAL A 248 11.07 -4.78 -9.46
CA VAL A 248 9.98 -4.16 -8.71
C VAL A 248 9.65 -2.77 -9.25
N ALA A 249 10.62 -2.07 -9.86
CA ALA A 249 10.40 -0.77 -10.48
C ALA A 249 9.65 -0.88 -11.82
N ILE A 250 9.98 -1.87 -12.65
CA ILE A 250 9.46 -1.98 -14.02
C ILE A 250 8.11 -2.72 -14.09
N VAL A 251 7.83 -3.64 -13.17
CA VAL A 251 6.54 -4.36 -13.11
C VAL A 251 5.51 -3.50 -12.38
N ARG A 252 5.21 -2.33 -12.96
CA ARG A 252 4.22 -1.36 -12.45
C ARG A 252 3.33 -0.84 -13.59
N PRO A 253 2.09 -0.39 -13.30
CA PRO A 253 1.17 0.05 -14.35
C PRO A 253 1.76 1.11 -15.31
N GLY A 254 2.46 2.12 -14.79
CA GLY A 254 3.07 3.18 -15.60
C GLY A 254 4.07 2.65 -16.63
N PRO A 255 5.19 2.00 -16.24
CA PRO A 255 6.14 1.41 -17.18
C PRO A 255 5.54 0.37 -18.13
N ILE A 256 4.55 -0.41 -17.67
CA ILE A 256 3.84 -1.39 -18.51
C ILE A 256 3.05 -0.66 -19.61
N GLN A 257 2.26 0.34 -19.25
CA GLN A 257 1.48 1.15 -20.20
C GLN A 257 2.38 1.97 -21.13
N GLY A 258 3.52 2.44 -20.62
CA GLY A 258 4.55 3.13 -21.40
C GLY A 258 5.41 2.22 -22.29
N GLY A 259 5.15 0.90 -22.32
CA GLY A 259 5.84 -0.05 -23.19
C GLY A 259 7.31 -0.29 -22.85
N MET A 260 7.77 0.05 -21.64
CA MET A 260 9.19 0.01 -21.25
C MET A 260 9.71 -1.41 -20.97
N VAL A 261 8.81 -2.34 -20.65
CA VAL A 261 9.14 -3.72 -20.25
C VAL A 261 9.87 -4.48 -21.35
N HIS A 262 9.40 -4.37 -22.60
CA HIS A 262 9.95 -5.11 -23.72
C HIS A 262 11.37 -4.64 -24.12
N PRO A 263 11.63 -3.33 -24.32
CA PRO A 263 12.98 -2.82 -24.58
C PRO A 263 13.97 -3.20 -23.48
N PHE A 264 13.60 -3.08 -22.20
CA PHE A 264 14.46 -3.46 -21.08
C PHE A 264 14.88 -4.94 -21.16
N LEU A 265 13.92 -5.84 -21.35
CA LEU A 265 14.20 -7.27 -21.46
C LEU A 265 15.01 -7.61 -22.72
N ASN A 266 14.74 -6.96 -23.85
CA ASN A 266 15.46 -7.20 -25.09
C ASN A 266 16.93 -6.80 -24.96
N ARG A 267 17.22 -5.62 -24.40
CA ARG A 267 18.59 -5.16 -24.14
C ARG A 267 19.31 -6.07 -23.16
N ARG A 268 18.63 -6.45 -22.08
CA ARG A 268 19.19 -7.39 -21.08
C ARG A 268 19.51 -8.77 -21.67
N MET A 269 18.70 -9.26 -22.61
CA MET A 269 18.95 -10.52 -23.32
C MET A 269 19.91 -10.38 -24.51
N GLY A 270 20.47 -9.18 -24.77
CA GLY A 270 21.33 -8.92 -25.92
C GLY A 270 20.61 -8.99 -27.27
N ARG A 271 19.28 -8.92 -27.31
CA ARG A 271 18.47 -8.92 -28.54
C ARG A 271 18.33 -7.54 -29.17
N GLU A 272 18.61 -6.50 -28.40
CA GLU A 272 18.60 -5.11 -28.83
C GLU A 272 19.87 -4.46 -28.26
N PRO A 273 20.63 -3.66 -29.05
CA PRO A 273 21.77 -2.94 -28.52
C PRO A 273 21.34 -1.88 -27.52
N ILE A 274 22.19 -1.60 -26.53
CA ILE A 274 22.02 -0.44 -25.65
C ILE A 274 22.36 0.79 -26.49
N GLU A 275 21.47 1.77 -26.48
CA GLU A 275 21.69 3.05 -27.15
C GLU A 275 22.82 3.82 -26.45
N ASP A 276 23.80 4.29 -27.21
CA ASP A 276 24.87 5.13 -26.69
C ASP A 276 24.36 6.56 -26.48
N LEU A 277 24.16 6.93 -25.22
CA LEU A 277 23.71 8.25 -24.81
C LEU A 277 24.88 9.17 -24.40
N GLY A 278 26.12 8.76 -24.70
CA GLY A 278 27.34 9.47 -24.35
C GLY A 278 27.91 9.05 -22.99
N PRO A 279 29.22 9.30 -22.77
CA PRO A 279 29.98 8.70 -21.67
C PRO A 279 29.42 9.05 -20.29
N ALA A 280 28.95 10.29 -20.09
CA ALA A 280 28.41 10.74 -18.80
C ALA A 280 27.10 10.04 -18.42
N LEU A 281 26.22 9.75 -19.39
CA LEU A 281 24.98 9.02 -19.11
C LEU A 281 25.23 7.53 -18.95
N MET A 282 26.16 6.97 -19.74
CA MET A 282 26.54 5.56 -19.64
C MET A 282 27.27 5.19 -18.34
N GLU A 283 27.87 6.15 -17.64
CA GLU A 283 28.44 5.93 -16.30
C GLU A 283 27.34 5.72 -15.23
N VAL A 284 26.15 6.27 -15.46
CA VAL A 284 25.03 6.25 -14.51
C VAL A 284 24.04 5.10 -14.79
N LEU A 285 23.85 4.74 -16.06
CA LEU A 285 22.87 3.73 -16.55
C LEU A 285 23.38 2.29 -16.46
#